data_AF-A0A7V1LZ93-F1
#
_entry.id   AF-A0A7V1LZ93-F1
#
_cell.length_a   1.000
_cell.length_b   1.000
_cell.length_c   1.000
_cell.angle_alpha   90.00
_cell.angle_beta   90.00
_cell.angle_gamma   90.00
#
_symmetry.space_group_name_H-M   'P 1'
#
loop_
_entity.id
_entity.type
_entity.pdbx_description
1 polymer ?
#
loop_
_entity_poly.entity_id
_entity_poly.type
_entity_poly.pdbx_seq_one_letter_code
_entity_poly.pdbx_strand_id
1 'polypeptide(L)'
;MQRLERLGIPNRFGPQRFGTRHTNHHIGRSILLGTNQKRLTKSKRRFYLNALQSAIFNAVLDIRLADETLTTLLPGDLAWKHDSGSVFPVDQALSTDPQTLRRLEQIEISPSGPMWGCTMTRASGRTEQIELEALGGFGLSPDQFIESPSAKLVPGVRRPLRVPMIDAEVEGGCDEFGGYVRLAFDLPAGAYATAVLREIMKTEIPKNRP
;
A
#
# COMPACT_ATOMS: atom_id res chain seq x y z
N MET A 1 2.17 6.89 -19.31
CA MET A 1 1.18 7.80 -18.70
C MET A 1 -0.25 7.36 -18.99
N GLN A 2 -0.68 7.21 -20.25
CA GLN A 2 -2.00 6.63 -20.59
C GLN A 2 -2.33 5.29 -19.89
N ARG A 3 -1.35 4.38 -19.72
CA ARG A 3 -1.55 3.13 -18.96
C ARG A 3 -1.78 3.35 -17.45
N LEU A 4 -1.16 4.37 -16.86
CA LEU A 4 -1.25 4.67 -15.43
C LEU A 4 -2.51 5.46 -15.09
N GLU A 5 -2.96 6.32 -16.00
CA GLU A 5 -4.28 6.95 -15.94
C GLU A 5 -5.39 5.88 -15.95
N ARG A 6 -5.27 4.87 -16.82
CA ARG A 6 -6.29 3.81 -16.94
C ARG A 6 -6.25 2.79 -15.80
N LEU A 7 -5.07 2.38 -15.34
CA LEU A 7 -4.94 1.31 -14.34
C LEU A 7 -4.91 1.84 -12.89
N GLY A 8 -4.64 3.13 -12.71
CA GLY A 8 -4.27 3.73 -11.44
C GLY A 8 -2.81 3.46 -11.07
N ILE A 9 -2.35 4.13 -10.02
CA ILE A 9 -0.98 4.01 -9.53
C ILE A 9 -0.96 3.11 -8.30
N PRO A 10 -0.06 2.10 -8.23
CA PRO A 10 0.15 1.33 -7.02
C PRO A 10 0.43 2.25 -5.82
N ASN A 11 -0.39 2.16 -4.76
CA ASN A 11 -0.38 3.07 -3.62
C ASN A 11 0.73 2.72 -2.60
N ARG A 12 1.94 2.48 -3.09
CA ARG A 12 3.10 2.04 -2.32
C ARG A 12 3.58 3.11 -1.35
N PHE A 13 3.98 2.70 -0.15
CA PHE A 13 4.76 3.56 0.73
C PHE A 13 6.20 3.68 0.24
N GLY A 14 6.64 4.92 0.01
CA GLY A 14 7.99 5.23 -0.45
C GLY A 14 9.09 5.02 0.60
N PRO A 15 10.38 5.06 0.18
CA PRO A 15 11.55 4.80 1.03
C PRO A 15 11.63 5.69 2.27
N GLN A 16 11.11 6.93 2.18
CA GLN A 16 11.04 7.86 3.31
C GLN A 16 10.29 7.30 4.53
N ARG A 17 9.31 6.40 4.32
CA ARG A 17 8.55 5.75 5.40
C ARG A 17 9.42 4.80 6.23
N PHE A 18 10.47 4.24 5.62
CA PHE A 18 11.33 3.23 6.22
C PHE A 18 12.63 3.80 6.80
N GLY A 19 12.82 5.13 6.70
CA GLY A 19 14.00 5.84 7.16
C GLY A 19 15.20 5.66 6.22
N THR A 20 16.25 6.46 6.43
CA THR A 20 17.44 6.47 5.58
C THR A 20 18.12 5.10 5.46
N ARG A 21 18.12 4.31 6.55
CA ARG A 21 18.68 2.96 6.59
C ARG A 21 17.70 1.85 6.20
N HIS A 22 16.46 2.18 5.85
CA HIS A 22 15.38 1.22 5.57
C HIS A 22 15.05 0.23 6.70
N THR A 23 15.45 0.50 7.95
CA THR A 23 15.30 -0.45 9.07
C THR A 23 14.08 -0.20 9.97
N ASN A 24 13.29 0.85 9.74
CA ASN A 24 12.21 1.24 10.67
C ASN A 24 11.16 0.12 10.88
N HIS A 25 10.87 -0.67 9.86
CA HIS A 25 9.91 -1.77 9.94
C HIS A 25 10.46 -2.96 10.76
N HIS A 26 11.78 -3.21 10.75
CA HIS A 26 12.41 -4.20 11.65
C HIS A 26 12.32 -3.77 13.11
N ILE A 27 12.50 -2.47 13.39
CA ILE A 27 12.30 -1.92 14.74
C ILE A 27 10.83 -2.07 15.14
N GLY A 28 9.89 -1.74 14.25
CA GLY A 28 8.46 -1.95 14.46
C GLY A 28 8.13 -3.40 14.82
N ARG A 29 8.71 -4.35 14.08
CA ARG A 29 8.58 -5.80 14.34
C ARG A 29 9.09 -6.17 15.72
N SER A 30 10.28 -5.72 16.10
CA SER A 30 10.84 -6.00 17.44
C SER A 30 10.02 -5.39 18.58
N ILE A 31 9.36 -4.24 18.35
CA ILE A 31 8.44 -3.63 19.32
C ILE A 31 7.16 -4.46 19.43
N LEU A 32 6.60 -4.91 18.31
CA LEU A 32 5.41 -5.74 18.28
C LEU A 32 5.63 -7.06 19.02
N LEU A 33 6.76 -7.73 18.76
CA LEU A 33 7.19 -8.96 19.41
C LEU A 33 7.67 -8.79 20.85
N GLY A 34 7.76 -7.57 21.37
CA GLY A 34 8.27 -7.31 22.72
C GLY A 34 9.77 -7.53 22.90
N THR A 35 10.53 -7.80 21.85
CA THR A 35 11.98 -8.04 21.90
C THR A 35 12.81 -6.75 21.87
N ASN A 36 12.20 -5.59 21.57
CA ASN A 36 12.90 -4.31 21.59
C ASN A 36 13.20 -3.83 23.02
N GLN A 37 14.48 -3.85 23.39
CA GLN A 37 14.95 -3.44 24.72
C GLN A 37 15.08 -1.91 24.90
N LYS A 38 15.01 -1.13 23.81
CA LYS A 38 15.17 0.33 23.88
C LYS A 38 13.94 1.00 24.51
N ARG A 39 14.17 1.90 25.47
CA ARG A 39 13.12 2.76 26.03
C ARG A 39 12.74 3.84 25.01
N LEU A 40 11.55 3.70 24.42
CA LEU A 40 11.02 4.60 23.40
C LEU A 40 9.74 5.26 23.91
N THR A 41 9.54 6.52 23.52
CA THR A 41 8.27 7.22 23.76
C THR A 41 7.14 6.56 22.99
N LYS A 42 5.89 6.75 23.45
CA LYS A 42 4.68 6.24 22.77
C LYS A 42 4.63 6.66 21.29
N SER A 43 5.00 7.91 21.01
CA SER A 43 5.05 8.45 19.64
C SER A 43 6.07 7.72 18.75
N LYS A 44 7.30 7.50 19.25
CA LYS A 44 8.33 6.75 18.50
C LYS A 44 7.92 5.30 18.28
N ARG A 45 7.31 4.64 19.26
CA ARG A 45 6.79 3.27 19.09
C ARG A 45 5.72 3.21 17.99
N ARG A 46 4.74 4.11 18.03
CA ARG A 46 3.71 4.22 17.00
C ARG A 46 4.30 4.47 15.61
N PHE A 47 5.30 5.33 15.51
CA PHE A 47 6.00 5.61 14.25
C PHE A 47 6.62 4.32 13.64
N TYR A 48 7.35 3.54 14.44
CA TYR A 48 7.95 2.29 13.96
C TYR A 48 6.91 1.21 13.64
N LEU A 49 5.83 1.12 14.42
CA LEU A 49 4.73 0.21 14.14
C LEU A 49 4.00 0.58 12.84
N ASN A 50 3.77 1.86 12.57
CA ASN A 50 3.23 2.33 11.29
C ASN A 50 4.16 1.95 10.12
N ALA A 51 5.48 2.01 10.31
CA ALA A 51 6.44 1.57 9.30
C ALA A 51 6.35 0.05 9.04
N LEU A 52 6.13 -0.76 10.08
CA LEU A 52 5.85 -2.20 9.93
C LEU A 52 4.55 -2.45 9.14
N GLN A 53 3.44 -1.81 9.51
CA GLN A 53 2.18 -1.92 8.77
C GLN A 53 2.37 -1.53 7.30
N SER A 54 3.12 -0.46 7.03
CA SER A 54 3.43 0.00 5.68
C SER A 54 4.24 -1.03 4.88
N ALA A 55 5.17 -1.73 5.53
CA ALA A 55 5.98 -2.76 4.87
C ALA A 55 5.12 -3.99 4.51
N ILE A 56 4.24 -4.43 5.41
CA ILE A 56 3.32 -5.55 5.14
C ILE A 56 2.32 -5.17 4.04
N PHE A 57 1.78 -3.95 4.07
CA PHE A 57 0.93 -3.43 3.00
C PHE A 57 1.64 -3.44 1.64
N ASN A 58 2.91 -2.99 1.60
CA ASN A 58 3.71 -3.02 0.38
C ASN A 58 3.91 -4.46 -0.13
N ALA A 59 4.10 -5.43 0.76
CA ALA A 59 4.24 -6.84 0.38
C ALA A 59 2.93 -7.42 -0.21
N VAL A 60 1.77 -7.08 0.35
CA VAL A 60 0.46 -7.44 -0.26
C VAL A 60 0.32 -6.82 -1.65
N LEU A 61 0.71 -5.56 -1.80
CA LEU A 61 0.71 -4.86 -3.08
C LEU A 61 1.63 -5.53 -4.10
N ASP A 62 2.83 -5.97 -3.67
CA ASP A 62 3.78 -6.71 -4.52
C ASP A 62 3.18 -8.02 -5.04
N ILE A 63 2.51 -8.81 -4.17
CA ILE A 63 1.84 -10.05 -4.59
C ILE A 63 0.71 -9.76 -5.58
N ARG A 64 -0.13 -8.74 -5.31
CA ARG A 64 -1.23 -8.36 -6.21
C ARG A 64 -0.75 -7.87 -7.58
N LEU A 65 0.40 -7.21 -7.62
CA LEU A 65 1.06 -6.80 -8.86
C LEU A 65 1.60 -8.01 -9.64
N ALA A 66 2.28 -8.93 -8.95
CA ALA A 66 2.83 -10.14 -9.56
C ALA A 66 1.73 -11.06 -10.11
N ASP A 67 0.60 -11.17 -9.41
CA ASP A 67 -0.57 -11.93 -9.83
C ASP A 67 -1.44 -11.18 -10.87
N GLU A 68 -1.06 -9.96 -11.27
CA GLU A 68 -1.82 -9.10 -12.19
C GLU A 68 -3.27 -8.80 -11.72
N THR A 69 -3.52 -8.83 -10.41
CA THR A 69 -4.86 -8.65 -9.82
C THR A 69 -5.10 -7.27 -9.18
N LEU A 70 -4.18 -6.31 -9.38
CA LEU A 70 -4.30 -4.95 -8.84
C LEU A 70 -5.58 -4.23 -9.31
N THR A 71 -6.03 -4.52 -10.52
CA THR A 71 -7.19 -3.88 -11.15
C THR A 71 -8.43 -4.77 -11.16
N THR A 72 -8.44 -5.83 -10.34
CA THR A 72 -9.53 -6.82 -10.28
C THR A 72 -10.00 -6.96 -8.84
N LEU A 73 -11.31 -6.99 -8.63
CA LEU A 73 -11.90 -7.37 -7.34
C LEU A 73 -12.10 -8.88 -7.31
N LEU A 74 -11.49 -9.54 -6.32
CA LEU A 74 -11.70 -10.96 -6.06
C LEU A 74 -12.84 -11.15 -5.05
N PRO A 75 -13.59 -12.27 -5.12
CA PRO A 75 -14.46 -12.67 -4.04
C PRO A 75 -13.67 -12.78 -2.73
N GLY A 76 -14.16 -12.10 -1.69
CA GLY A 76 -13.48 -11.94 -0.40
C GLY A 76 -12.66 -10.66 -0.27
N ASP A 77 -12.52 -9.85 -1.32
CA ASP A 77 -11.91 -8.53 -1.23
C ASP A 77 -12.74 -7.58 -0.34
N LEU A 78 -12.04 -6.60 0.22
CA LEU A 78 -12.65 -5.38 0.75
C LEU A 78 -12.42 -4.26 -0.27
N ALA A 79 -13.46 -3.86 -0.98
CA ALA A 79 -13.41 -2.76 -1.93
C ALA A 79 -13.41 -1.42 -1.20
N TRP A 80 -12.48 -0.54 -1.55
CA TRP A 80 -12.37 0.84 -1.07
C TRP A 80 -13.14 1.77 -2.00
N LYS A 81 -13.96 2.66 -1.45
CA LYS A 81 -14.59 3.77 -2.18
C LYS A 81 -13.77 5.04 -2.03
N HIS A 82 -13.31 5.61 -3.13
CA HIS A 82 -12.38 6.76 -3.11
C HIS A 82 -13.04 8.07 -2.67
N ASP A 83 -14.34 8.24 -2.90
CA ASP A 83 -15.12 9.42 -2.52
C ASP A 83 -15.28 9.57 -0.99
N SER A 84 -15.54 8.46 -0.30
CA SER A 84 -15.88 8.45 1.13
C SER A 84 -14.76 7.88 2.00
N GLY A 85 -13.81 7.16 1.42
CA GLY A 85 -12.78 6.39 2.14
C GLY A 85 -13.32 5.20 2.95
N SER A 86 -14.50 4.68 2.61
CA SER A 86 -15.10 3.54 3.32
C SER A 86 -14.88 2.25 2.54
N VAL A 87 -14.94 1.13 3.25
CA VAL A 87 -14.77 -0.20 2.67
C VAL A 87 -16.05 -1.03 2.74
N PHE A 88 -16.23 -1.91 1.76
CA PHE A 88 -17.33 -2.88 1.74
C PHE A 88 -16.84 -4.24 1.22
N PRO A 89 -17.42 -5.35 1.69
CA PRO A 89 -17.06 -6.69 1.24
C PRO A 89 -17.50 -6.93 -0.20
N VAL A 90 -16.68 -7.67 -0.94
CA VAL A 90 -16.97 -8.14 -2.29
C VAL A 90 -17.24 -9.64 -2.24
N ASP A 91 -18.42 -10.05 -2.65
CA ASP A 91 -18.75 -11.45 -2.87
C ASP A 91 -18.62 -11.85 -4.34
N GLN A 92 -18.98 -13.09 -4.66
CA GLN A 92 -18.92 -13.58 -6.04
C GLN A 92 -19.81 -12.77 -6.99
N ALA A 93 -21.02 -12.38 -6.57
CA ALA A 93 -21.95 -11.64 -7.41
C ALA A 93 -21.43 -10.24 -7.73
N LEU A 94 -20.96 -9.51 -6.70
CA LEU A 94 -20.37 -8.18 -6.84
C LEU A 94 -19.08 -8.19 -7.67
N SER A 95 -18.24 -9.22 -7.53
CA SER A 95 -16.99 -9.32 -8.30
C SER A 95 -17.19 -9.36 -9.82
N THR A 96 -18.37 -9.79 -10.28
CA THR A 96 -18.73 -9.91 -11.70
C THR A 96 -19.84 -8.94 -12.12
N ASP A 97 -20.36 -8.13 -11.20
CA ASP A 97 -21.45 -7.20 -11.48
C ASP A 97 -21.00 -6.09 -12.46
N PRO A 98 -21.68 -5.89 -13.60
CA PRO A 98 -21.27 -4.90 -14.60
C PRO A 98 -21.18 -3.46 -14.08
N GLN A 99 -22.00 -3.06 -13.11
CA GLN A 99 -21.90 -1.72 -12.53
C GLN A 99 -20.64 -1.59 -11.67
N THR A 100 -20.38 -2.58 -10.83
CA THR A 100 -19.17 -2.67 -10.01
C THR A 100 -17.90 -2.66 -10.87
N LEU A 101 -17.89 -3.40 -11.98
CA LEU A 101 -16.77 -3.42 -12.92
C LEU A 101 -16.53 -2.04 -13.57
N ARG A 102 -17.58 -1.31 -13.96
CA ARG A 102 -17.42 0.07 -14.48
C ARG A 102 -16.81 1.01 -13.43
N ARG A 103 -17.30 0.96 -12.20
CA ARG A 103 -16.78 1.78 -11.09
C ARG A 103 -15.32 1.45 -10.78
N LEU A 104 -14.93 0.19 -10.96
CA LEU A 104 -13.56 -0.27 -10.83
C LEU A 104 -12.68 0.25 -11.97
N GLU A 105 -13.15 0.20 -13.22
CA GLU A 105 -12.44 0.75 -14.38
C GLU A 105 -12.23 2.27 -14.26
N GLN A 106 -13.21 2.98 -13.71
CA GLN A 106 -13.15 4.43 -13.45
C GLN A 106 -12.38 4.80 -12.18
N ILE A 107 -11.86 3.81 -11.44
CA ILE A 107 -11.13 4.00 -10.17
C ILE A 107 -11.98 4.76 -9.12
N GLU A 108 -13.32 4.66 -9.20
CA GLU A 108 -14.19 5.09 -8.09
C GLU A 108 -14.08 4.15 -6.91
N ILE A 109 -13.85 2.86 -7.23
CA ILE A 109 -13.55 1.82 -6.26
C ILE A 109 -12.24 1.12 -6.59
N SER A 110 -11.60 0.53 -5.59
CA SER A 110 -10.37 -0.25 -5.78
C SER A 110 -10.22 -1.35 -4.72
N PRO A 111 -9.50 -2.44 -5.01
CA PRO A 111 -9.12 -3.38 -3.98
C PRO A 111 -8.34 -2.64 -2.88
N SER A 112 -8.55 -3.03 -1.63
CA SER A 112 -7.79 -2.49 -0.49
C SER A 112 -6.81 -3.52 0.08
N GLY A 113 -5.77 -3.05 0.75
CA GLY A 113 -4.81 -3.87 1.49
C GLY A 113 -4.84 -3.55 2.98
N PRO A 114 -4.24 -4.43 3.82
CA PRO A 114 -4.28 -4.30 5.26
C PRO A 114 -3.19 -3.35 5.76
N MET A 115 -3.58 -2.43 6.64
CA MET A 115 -2.67 -1.88 7.63
C MET A 115 -2.94 -2.63 8.93
N TRP A 116 -2.17 -3.69 9.20
CA TRP A 116 -2.45 -4.68 10.24
C TRP A 116 -2.65 -4.08 11.65
N GLY A 117 -3.74 -4.45 12.31
CA GLY A 117 -4.02 -4.11 13.70
C GLY A 117 -5.25 -4.85 14.22
N CYS A 118 -5.48 -4.82 15.53
CA CYS A 118 -6.48 -5.67 16.20
C CYS A 118 -7.94 -5.36 15.87
N THR A 119 -8.26 -4.16 15.36
CA THR A 119 -9.64 -3.75 15.06
C THR A 119 -9.92 -3.61 13.57
N MET A 120 -8.97 -3.98 12.70
CA MET A 120 -9.18 -3.85 11.27
C MET A 120 -10.17 -4.91 10.76
N THR A 121 -11.01 -4.54 9.80
CA THR A 121 -11.80 -5.51 9.03
C THR A 121 -10.86 -6.39 8.21
N ARG A 122 -11.03 -7.71 8.27
CA ARG A 122 -10.26 -8.66 7.47
C ARG A 122 -10.98 -8.98 6.16
N ALA A 123 -10.18 -9.19 5.11
CA ALA A 123 -10.65 -9.85 3.90
C ALA A 123 -10.94 -11.32 4.18
N SER A 124 -11.48 -12.04 3.19
CA SER A 124 -11.70 -13.49 3.27
C SER A 124 -11.18 -14.20 2.02
N GLY A 125 -11.22 -15.53 2.02
CA GLY A 125 -10.88 -16.35 0.85
C GLY A 125 -9.44 -16.14 0.38
N ARG A 126 -9.25 -15.99 -0.94
CA ARG A 126 -7.93 -15.82 -1.54
C ARG A 126 -7.23 -14.54 -1.09
N THR A 127 -7.98 -13.46 -0.89
CA THR A 127 -7.40 -12.18 -0.45
C THR A 127 -6.84 -12.30 0.96
N GLU A 128 -7.55 -12.95 1.87
CA GLU A 128 -7.03 -13.21 3.22
C GLU A 128 -5.73 -14.04 3.19
N GLN A 129 -5.67 -15.06 2.33
CA GLN A 129 -4.45 -15.88 2.19
C GLN A 129 -3.26 -15.03 1.73
N ILE A 130 -3.45 -14.13 0.76
CA ILE A 130 -2.41 -13.20 0.31
C ILE A 130 -1.97 -12.27 1.45
N GLU A 131 -2.92 -11.76 2.24
CA GLU A 131 -2.62 -10.89 3.38
C GLU A 131 -1.84 -11.62 4.48
N LEU A 132 -2.18 -12.89 4.75
CA LEU A 132 -1.49 -13.74 5.72
C LEU A 132 -0.11 -14.20 5.21
N GLU A 133 0.03 -14.48 3.92
CA GLU A 133 1.31 -14.80 3.29
C GLU A 133 2.29 -13.63 3.40
N ALA A 134 1.83 -12.42 3.04
CA ALA A 134 2.61 -11.19 3.19
C ALA A 134 3.02 -10.96 4.65
N LEU A 135 2.10 -11.21 5.60
CA LEU A 135 2.38 -11.10 7.03
C LEU A 135 3.42 -12.14 7.50
N GLY A 136 3.28 -13.39 7.04
CA GLY A 136 4.18 -14.50 7.30
C GLY A 136 5.61 -14.26 6.78
N GLY A 137 5.75 -13.51 5.68
CA GLY A 137 7.06 -13.03 5.18
C GLY A 137 7.83 -12.17 6.18
N PHE A 138 7.14 -11.55 7.15
CA PHE A 138 7.77 -10.84 8.28
C PHE A 138 7.90 -11.73 9.52
N GLY A 139 7.61 -13.03 9.45
CA GLY A 139 7.60 -13.94 10.59
C GLY A 139 6.63 -13.47 11.68
N LEU A 140 5.43 -13.08 11.27
CA LEU A 140 4.32 -12.63 12.10
C LEU A 140 3.06 -13.42 11.75
N SER A 141 2.15 -13.53 12.70
CA SER A 141 0.78 -14.00 12.59
C SER A 141 -0.19 -12.91 13.10
N PRO A 142 -1.50 -13.06 12.87
CA PRO A 142 -2.49 -12.12 13.40
C PRO A 142 -2.43 -11.96 14.93
N ASP A 143 -2.05 -13.02 15.65
CA ASP A 143 -2.08 -13.07 17.11
C ASP A 143 -1.18 -12.01 17.76
N GLN A 144 -0.02 -11.71 17.17
CA GLN A 144 0.85 -10.67 17.74
C GLN A 144 0.22 -9.27 17.67
N PHE A 145 -0.70 -9.02 16.74
CA PHE A 145 -1.45 -7.75 16.71
C PHE A 145 -2.60 -7.72 17.72
N ILE A 146 -3.04 -8.86 18.24
CA ILE A 146 -4.08 -8.98 19.26
C ILE A 146 -3.46 -8.92 20.66
N GLU A 147 -2.40 -9.70 20.88
CA GLU A 147 -1.81 -9.93 22.20
C GLU A 147 -0.82 -8.83 22.61
N SER A 148 -0.11 -8.23 21.66
CA SER A 148 0.91 -7.23 21.98
C SER A 148 0.29 -5.95 22.54
N PRO A 149 0.69 -5.50 23.75
CA PRO A 149 0.23 -4.22 24.29
C PRO A 149 0.58 -3.02 23.39
N SER A 150 1.67 -3.14 22.63
CA SER A 150 2.11 -2.12 21.67
C SER A 150 1.20 -2.03 20.45
N ALA A 151 0.49 -3.11 20.08
CA ALA A 151 -0.43 -3.12 18.94
C ALA A 151 -1.63 -2.19 19.14
N LYS A 152 -2.03 -1.90 20.39
CA LYS A 152 -3.07 -0.92 20.72
C LYS A 152 -2.75 0.51 20.23
N LEU A 153 -1.48 0.79 19.90
CA LEU A 153 -1.07 2.08 19.33
C LEU A 153 -1.43 2.22 17.85
N VAL A 154 -1.72 1.11 17.18
CA VAL A 154 -1.98 0.98 15.75
C VAL A 154 -3.17 0.04 15.54
N PRO A 155 -4.42 0.53 15.72
CA PRO A 155 -5.63 -0.30 15.69
C PRO A 155 -5.84 -1.03 14.34
N GLY A 156 -5.21 -0.52 13.29
CA GLY A 156 -5.25 -1.07 11.95
C GLY A 156 -6.44 -0.54 11.15
N VAL A 157 -6.25 -0.46 9.84
CA VAL A 157 -7.23 0.12 8.89
C VAL A 157 -7.07 -0.56 7.53
N ARG A 158 -8.02 -0.31 6.63
CA ARG A 158 -7.84 -0.60 5.21
C ARG A 158 -7.24 0.60 4.49
N ARG A 159 -6.54 0.34 3.40
CA ARG A 159 -5.98 1.37 2.51
C ARG A 159 -6.12 0.90 1.06
N PRO A 160 -6.49 1.76 0.10
CA PRO A 160 -6.62 1.32 -1.29
C PRO A 160 -5.26 0.90 -1.85
N LEU A 161 -5.21 -0.22 -2.58
CA LEU A 161 -3.97 -0.74 -3.19
C LEU A 161 -3.52 0.10 -4.39
N ARG A 162 -4.43 0.84 -5.01
CA ARG A 162 -4.13 1.80 -6.06
C ARG A 162 -4.88 3.10 -5.83
N VAL A 163 -4.37 4.19 -6.38
CA VAL A 163 -5.01 5.51 -6.35
C VAL A 163 -5.18 6.03 -7.78
N PRO A 164 -6.21 6.83 -8.06
CA PRO A 164 -6.32 7.51 -9.34
C PRO A 164 -5.12 8.46 -9.51
N MET A 165 -4.64 8.55 -10.74
CA MET A 165 -3.75 9.62 -11.19
C MET A 165 -4.64 10.68 -11.84
N ILE A 166 -4.66 11.89 -11.30
CA ILE A 166 -5.50 12.98 -11.79
C ILE A 166 -4.60 13.98 -12.52
N ASP A 167 -5.10 14.60 -13.60
CA ASP A 167 -4.43 15.68 -14.34
C ASP A 167 -2.97 15.36 -14.74
N ALA A 168 -2.78 14.15 -15.27
CA ALA A 168 -1.49 13.65 -15.68
C ALA A 168 -1.05 14.26 -17.02
N GLU A 169 -0.07 15.17 -16.98
CA GLU A 169 0.57 15.76 -18.16
C GLU A 169 2.00 15.23 -18.34
N VAL A 170 2.37 14.96 -19.59
CA VAL A 170 3.75 14.68 -19.99
C VAL A 170 4.15 15.63 -21.08
N GLU A 171 5.27 16.32 -20.88
CA GLU A 171 5.94 17.05 -21.94
C GLU A 171 7.38 16.59 -22.05
N GLY A 172 7.84 16.38 -23.28
CA GLY A 172 9.26 16.18 -23.58
C GLY A 172 9.85 17.46 -24.15
N GLY A 173 11.09 17.77 -23.76
CA GLY A 173 11.80 18.93 -24.29
C GLY A 173 13.31 18.72 -24.26
N CYS A 174 14.04 19.69 -24.78
CA CYS A 174 15.49 19.76 -24.68
C CYS A 174 15.88 21.14 -24.15
N ASP A 175 16.84 21.19 -23.22
CA ASP A 175 17.48 22.42 -22.76
C ASP A 175 19.00 22.34 -22.98
N GLU A 176 19.73 23.35 -22.48
CA GLU A 176 21.19 23.43 -22.59
C GLU A 176 21.94 22.27 -21.90
N PHE A 177 21.25 21.48 -21.07
CA PHE A 177 21.78 20.32 -20.34
C PHE A 177 21.33 18.98 -20.92
N GLY A 178 20.50 18.98 -21.97
CA GLY A 178 20.07 17.80 -22.71
C GLY A 178 18.55 17.61 -22.77
N GLY A 179 18.13 16.40 -23.12
CA GLY A 179 16.71 16.04 -23.16
C GLY A 179 16.12 15.88 -21.77
N TYR A 180 14.93 16.43 -21.54
CA TYR A 180 14.18 16.31 -20.30
C TYR A 180 12.75 15.81 -20.56
N VAL A 181 12.12 15.31 -19.49
CA VAL A 181 10.70 14.96 -19.45
C VAL A 181 10.08 15.66 -18.25
N ARG A 182 9.10 16.54 -18.49
CA ARG A 182 8.27 17.18 -17.47
C ARG A 182 7.05 16.30 -17.22
N LEU A 183 6.76 16.04 -15.95
CA LEU A 183 5.57 15.31 -15.50
C LEU A 183 4.80 16.22 -14.53
N ALA A 184 3.51 16.41 -14.78
CA ALA A 184 2.59 17.01 -13.82
C ALA A 184 1.46 16.02 -13.54
N PHE A 185 1.00 15.93 -12.29
CA PHE A 185 -0.12 15.08 -11.88
C PHE A 185 -0.53 15.39 -10.45
N ASP A 186 -1.81 15.18 -10.16
CA ASP A 186 -2.39 15.28 -8.83
C ASP A 186 -2.60 13.89 -8.21
N LEU A 187 -2.33 13.83 -6.90
CA LEU A 187 -2.48 12.63 -6.09
C LEU A 187 -3.34 12.92 -4.86
N PRO A 188 -4.23 11.99 -4.46
CA PRO A 188 -5.00 12.15 -3.24
C PRO A 188 -4.09 12.15 -2.00
N ALA A 189 -4.58 12.77 -0.92
CA ALA A 189 -3.85 12.86 0.33
C ALA A 189 -3.34 11.48 0.80
N GLY A 190 -2.03 11.39 1.04
CA GLY A 190 -1.38 10.17 1.51
C GLY A 190 -0.77 9.28 0.40
N ALA A 191 -0.98 9.59 -0.88
CA ALA A 191 -0.18 9.04 -1.98
C ALA A 191 1.11 9.86 -2.18
N TYR A 192 2.14 9.25 -2.81
CA TYR A 192 3.47 9.86 -2.95
C TYR A 192 3.89 9.92 -4.42
N ALA A 193 4.40 11.08 -4.86
CA ALA A 193 4.91 11.30 -6.22
C ALA A 193 6.02 10.29 -6.62
N THR A 194 6.78 9.79 -5.64
CA THR A 194 7.82 8.78 -5.89
C THR A 194 7.28 7.43 -6.35
N ALA A 195 6.02 7.09 -6.02
CA ALA A 195 5.38 5.88 -6.54
C ALA A 195 5.12 6.00 -8.05
N VAL A 196 4.74 7.20 -8.51
CA VAL A 196 4.51 7.52 -9.92
C VAL A 196 5.81 7.45 -10.72
N LEU A 197 6.85 8.12 -10.22
CA LEU A 197 8.16 8.17 -10.88
C LEU A 197 8.78 6.77 -11.02
N ARG A 198 8.64 5.92 -10.00
CA ARG A 198 9.14 4.53 -10.06
C ARG A 198 8.49 3.75 -11.20
N GLU A 199 7.18 3.90 -11.36
CA GLU A 199 6.43 3.18 -12.39
C GLU A 199 6.77 3.69 -13.81
N ILE A 200 7.01 4.99 -13.95
CA ILE A 200 7.39 5.60 -15.23
C ILE A 200 8.83 5.24 -15.61
N MET A 201 9.77 5.35 -14.66
CA MET A 201 11.19 5.14 -14.94
C MET A 201 11.58 3.66 -14.99
N LYS A 202 10.76 2.76 -14.40
CA LYS A 202 11.04 1.33 -14.22
C LYS A 202 12.41 1.01 -13.60
N THR A 203 13.05 1.98 -12.96
CA THR A 203 14.36 1.83 -12.35
C THR A 203 14.23 1.28 -10.93
N GLU A 204 15.08 0.31 -10.60
CA GLU A 204 15.33 -0.02 -9.19
C GLU A 204 16.08 1.15 -8.54
N ILE A 205 15.76 1.43 -7.27
CA ILE A 205 16.53 2.38 -6.47
C ILE A 205 17.97 1.85 -6.42
N PRO A 206 19.00 2.64 -6.77
CA PRO A 206 20.37 2.20 -6.63
C PRO A 206 20.59 1.77 -5.18
N LYS A 207 21.04 0.53 -4.97
CA LYS A 207 21.59 0.12 -3.67
C LYS A 207 22.75 1.07 -3.40
N ASN A 208 22.63 1.94 -2.40
CA ASN A 208 23.75 2.76 -1.95
C ASN A 208 24.94 1.82 -1.71
N ARG A 209 25.98 1.94 -2.55
CA ARG A 209 27.31 1.41 -2.23
C ARG A 209 27.86 2.23 -1.05
N PRO A 210 28.69 1.60 -0.20
CA PRO A 210 29.02 2.06 1.13
C PRO A 210 29.68 3.45 1.18
#